data_AF-A0A6A5TV55-F1
#
_entry.id   AF-A0A6A5TV55-F1
#
_cell.length_a   1.000
_cell.length_b   1.000
_cell.length_c   1.000
_cell.angle_alpha   90.00
_cell.angle_beta   90.00
_cell.angle_gamma   90.00
#
_symmetry.space_group_name_H-M   'P 1'
#
loop_
_entity.id
_entity.type
_entity.pdbx_description
1 polymer ?
#
loop_
_entity_poly.entity_id
_entity_poly.type
_entity_poly.pdbx_seq_one_letter_code
_entity_poly.pdbx_strand_id
1 'polypeptide(L)'
;MAPLGIISALVAAIRVAGPLWMRAIIGRARENRASVELEIMSSTSRDVGELWNGEAIVRSMGRPSVVELILIRSRMDDPVACGLYTLENAYNSSPDQPDFELAPNISLNLYPGSGLKSMIGAALVGCILQLGVLAYSGAVTFYPGLRIRVPPHSKERPHLAREGFILLACGTLILTISLVIVCNVIETSTSEKEWSVKDSGNLRVIWVQREHSVGDQQFDAAVLFDNHDKMRVLTLRRSPNLAERIKRDQQSLKRDQQGFKDKLGQIAFDRTEFATLAGTVAALVGFIAQFQGFRFLN
;
A
#
# COMPACT_ATOMS: atom_id res chain seq x y z
N MET A 1 -2.77 21.02 -2.23
CA MET A 1 -3.13 19.66 -1.76
C MET A 1 -2.87 18.59 -2.81
N ALA A 2 -3.30 18.73 -4.06
CA ALA A 2 -3.04 17.75 -5.13
C ALA A 2 -1.55 17.36 -5.40
N PRO A 3 -0.57 18.30 -5.46
CA PRO A 3 0.81 17.92 -5.79
C PRO A 3 1.53 17.15 -4.66
N LEU A 4 1.17 17.44 -3.40
CA LEU A 4 1.74 16.74 -2.24
C LEU A 4 1.32 15.27 -2.21
N GLY A 5 0.06 14.96 -2.54
CA GLY A 5 -0.41 13.58 -2.61
C GLY A 5 0.33 12.73 -3.64
N ILE A 6 0.63 13.30 -4.81
CA ILE A 6 1.40 12.63 -5.86
C ILE A 6 2.80 12.28 -5.35
N ILE A 7 3.53 13.27 -4.83
CA ILE A 7 4.90 13.05 -4.33
C ILE A 7 4.90 12.03 -3.20
N SER A 8 3.94 12.07 -2.28
CA SER A 8 3.79 11.08 -1.22
C SER A 8 3.58 9.66 -1.76
N ALA A 9 2.74 9.48 -2.78
CA ALA A 9 2.52 8.18 -3.41
C ALA A 9 3.78 7.66 -4.10
N LEU A 10 4.52 8.53 -4.80
CA LEU A 10 5.79 8.16 -5.43
C LEU A 10 6.83 7.74 -4.40
N VAL A 11 7.02 8.56 -3.35
CA VAL A 11 7.92 8.26 -2.25
C VAL A 11 7.53 6.95 -1.56
N ALA A 12 6.23 6.71 -1.36
CA ALA A 12 5.75 5.47 -0.77
C ALA A 12 6.12 4.24 -1.59
N ALA A 13 5.86 4.24 -2.91
CA ALA A 13 6.24 3.12 -3.76
C ALA A 13 7.77 2.91 -3.83
N ILE A 14 8.55 3.99 -3.86
CA ILE A 14 10.02 3.90 -3.80
C ILE A 14 10.48 3.26 -2.48
N ARG A 15 9.88 3.65 -1.35
CA ARG A 15 10.23 3.10 -0.04
C ARG A 15 9.90 1.61 0.07
N VAL A 16 8.75 1.21 -0.49
CA VAL A 16 8.25 -0.17 -0.45
C VAL A 16 9.02 -1.08 -1.41
N ALA A 17 9.08 -0.73 -2.70
CA ALA A 17 9.53 -1.62 -3.78
C ALA A 17 10.66 -1.06 -4.64
N GLY A 18 11.12 0.16 -4.38
CA GLY A 18 12.21 0.77 -5.14
C GLY A 18 13.59 0.15 -4.82
N PRO A 19 14.49 0.08 -5.82
CA PRO A 19 15.85 -0.36 -5.62
C PRO A 19 16.62 0.61 -4.70
N LEU A 20 17.72 0.13 -4.12
CA LEU A 20 18.49 0.87 -3.11
C LEU A 20 18.95 2.27 -3.56
N TRP A 21 19.35 2.43 -4.82
CA TRP A 21 19.78 3.73 -5.36
C TRP A 21 18.60 4.72 -5.43
N MET A 22 17.40 4.24 -5.75
CA MET A 22 16.20 5.09 -5.81
C MET A 22 15.78 5.53 -4.40
N ARG A 23 15.88 4.63 -3.42
CA ARG A 23 15.72 4.95 -2.00
C ARG A 23 16.78 5.95 -1.53
N ALA A 24 18.01 5.90 -2.05
CA ALA A 24 19.05 6.86 -1.74
C ALA A 24 18.75 8.28 -2.26
N ILE A 25 18.15 8.41 -3.44
CA ILE A 25 17.74 9.71 -4.01
C ILE A 25 16.75 10.43 -3.09
N ILE A 26 15.81 9.70 -2.49
CA ILE A 26 14.83 10.28 -1.56
C ILE A 26 15.34 10.36 -0.10
N GLY A 27 16.63 10.14 0.14
CA GLY A 27 17.24 10.20 1.48
C GLY A 27 16.88 9.04 2.41
N ARG A 28 16.34 7.94 1.89
CA ARG A 28 15.88 6.76 2.66
C ARG A 28 16.72 5.50 2.39
N ALA A 29 17.99 5.65 2.01
CA ALA A 29 18.90 4.53 1.73
C ALA A 29 19.05 3.55 2.91
N ARG A 30 19.10 4.08 4.14
CA ARG A 30 19.32 3.31 5.38
C ARG A 30 18.05 3.11 6.20
N GLU A 31 16.88 3.35 5.61
CA GLU A 31 15.62 3.21 6.31
C GLU A 31 15.28 1.75 6.61
N ASN A 32 14.84 1.48 7.84
CA ASN A 32 14.45 0.15 8.30
C ASN A 32 13.20 -0.33 7.55
N ARG A 33 13.13 -1.63 7.25
CA ARG A 33 11.97 -2.20 6.56
C ARG A 33 10.74 -2.25 7.45
N ALA A 34 10.93 -2.50 8.75
CA ALA A 34 9.84 -2.47 9.72
C ALA A 34 9.15 -1.11 9.78
N SER A 35 9.90 -0.01 9.68
CA SER A 35 9.30 1.33 9.66
C SER A 35 8.53 1.61 8.36
N VAL A 36 9.00 1.11 7.21
CA VAL A 36 8.28 1.21 5.94
C VAL A 36 6.96 0.44 6.00
N GLU A 37 6.97 -0.81 6.48
CA GLU A 37 5.75 -1.60 6.62
C GLU A 37 4.78 -0.99 7.65
N LEU A 38 5.30 -0.45 8.75
CA LEU A 38 4.49 0.19 9.78
C LEU A 38 3.78 1.44 9.25
N GLU A 39 4.45 2.27 8.45
CA GLU A 39 3.90 3.54 7.95
C GLU A 39 3.03 3.41 6.68
N ILE A 40 3.34 2.45 5.80
CA ILE A 40 2.78 2.43 4.43
C ILE A 40 1.83 1.25 4.22
N MET A 41 2.07 0.13 4.87
CA MET A 41 1.37 -1.12 4.58
C MET A 41 0.35 -1.44 5.67
N SER A 42 -0.72 -2.15 5.31
CA SER A 42 -1.65 -2.76 6.26
C SER A 42 -1.20 -4.18 6.68
N SER A 43 -0.16 -4.73 6.04
CA SER A 43 0.37 -6.05 6.36
C SER A 43 0.99 -6.14 7.74
N THR A 44 1.05 -7.35 8.29
CA THR A 44 1.83 -7.65 9.49
C THR A 44 2.89 -8.71 9.19
N SER A 45 4.01 -8.63 9.90
CA SER A 45 5.19 -9.50 9.75
C SER A 45 5.86 -9.76 11.11
N ARG A 46 6.96 -10.52 11.12
CA ARG A 46 7.80 -10.69 12.32
C ARG A 46 8.30 -9.38 12.94
N ASP A 47 8.45 -8.34 12.13
CA ASP A 47 9.03 -7.07 12.58
C ASP A 47 7.94 -6.00 12.80
N VAL A 48 6.69 -6.26 12.43
CA VAL A 48 5.55 -5.33 12.59
C VAL A 48 4.29 -6.11 12.97
N GLY A 49 3.76 -5.83 14.16
CA GLY A 49 2.56 -6.46 14.69
C GLY A 49 1.49 -5.45 15.09
N GLU A 50 0.28 -5.96 15.31
CA GLU A 50 -0.82 -5.21 15.91
C GLU A 50 -1.01 -5.65 17.36
N LEU A 51 -1.17 -4.69 18.26
CA LEU A 51 -1.27 -4.87 19.70
C LEU A 51 -2.36 -3.96 20.28
N TRP A 52 -3.00 -4.39 21.36
CA TRP A 52 -3.94 -3.59 22.14
C TRP A 52 -3.21 -2.84 23.25
N ASN A 53 -3.35 -1.51 23.30
CA ASN A 53 -2.68 -0.65 24.29
C ASN A 53 -3.57 -0.25 25.49
N GLY A 54 -4.74 -0.87 25.67
CA GLY A 54 -5.73 -0.48 26.68
C GLY A 54 -6.87 0.38 26.14
N GLU A 55 -6.68 1.05 25.00
CA GLU A 55 -7.66 1.95 24.39
C GLU A 55 -7.98 1.61 22.93
N ALA A 56 -6.96 1.24 22.16
CA ALA A 56 -7.07 0.95 20.73
C ALA A 56 -6.08 -0.12 20.26
N ILE A 57 -6.35 -0.67 19.08
CA ILE A 57 -5.38 -1.50 18.35
C ILE A 57 -4.37 -0.56 17.69
N VAL A 58 -3.09 -0.75 18.01
CA VAL A 58 -1.96 0.02 17.47
C VAL A 58 -0.99 -0.91 16.75
N ARG A 59 -0.37 -0.39 15.68
CA ARG A 59 0.74 -1.07 15.00
C ARG A 59 2.05 -0.70 15.69
N SER A 60 2.89 -1.69 15.95
CA SER A 60 4.20 -1.48 16.59
C SER A 60 5.30 -2.29 15.91
N MET A 61 6.54 -1.77 15.97
CA MET A 61 7.72 -2.46 15.44
C MET A 61 8.23 -3.49 16.45
N GLY A 62 8.27 -4.76 16.07
CA GLY A 62 8.70 -5.86 16.91
C GLY A 62 7.79 -7.06 16.73
N ARG A 63 8.24 -8.21 17.24
CA ARG A 63 7.44 -9.44 17.17
C ARG A 63 6.35 -9.37 18.23
N PRO A 64 5.05 -9.32 17.86
CA PRO A 64 3.99 -9.29 18.84
C PRO A 64 3.88 -10.64 19.57
N SER A 65 3.53 -10.61 20.85
CA SER A 65 3.23 -11.81 21.62
C SER A 65 1.71 -12.03 21.68
N VAL A 66 1.10 -12.20 20.50
CA VAL A 66 -0.35 -12.42 20.36
C VAL A 66 -0.60 -13.77 19.70
N VAL A 67 -1.47 -14.57 20.32
CA VAL A 67 -1.96 -15.83 19.77
C VAL A 67 -3.35 -15.60 19.19
N GLU A 68 -3.55 -16.02 17.93
CA GLU A 68 -4.85 -16.02 17.28
C GLU A 68 -5.47 -17.40 17.36
N LEU A 69 -6.69 -17.47 17.89
CA LEU A 69 -7.48 -18.67 18.05
C LEU A 69 -8.77 -18.53 17.26
N ILE A 70 -9.12 -19.57 16.52
CA ILE A 70 -10.31 -19.68 15.68
C ILE A 70 -11.25 -20.67 16.34
N LEU A 71 -12.42 -20.19 16.74
CA LEU A 71 -13.52 -21.01 17.25
C LEU A 71 -14.47 -21.32 16.10
N ILE A 72 -14.53 -22.59 15.67
CA ILE A 72 -15.48 -23.09 14.67
C ILE A 72 -16.69 -23.64 15.42
N ARG A 73 -17.82 -22.92 15.37
CA ARG A 73 -19.01 -23.29 16.15
C ARG A 73 -19.54 -24.68 15.82
N SER A 74 -19.52 -25.06 14.54
CA SER A 74 -19.99 -26.37 14.07
C SER A 74 -19.16 -27.54 14.61
N ARG A 75 -18.01 -27.28 15.23
CA ARG A 75 -17.10 -28.30 15.77
C ARG A 75 -16.96 -28.23 17.29
N MET A 76 -17.87 -27.52 17.98
CA MET A 76 -17.83 -27.46 19.45
C MET A 76 -17.97 -28.83 20.12
N ASP A 77 -18.64 -29.78 19.45
CA ASP A 77 -18.80 -31.15 19.94
C ASP A 77 -17.52 -32.01 19.81
N ASP A 78 -16.45 -31.49 19.20
CA ASP A 78 -15.14 -32.15 19.15
C ASP A 78 -14.58 -32.26 20.59
N PRO A 79 -14.41 -33.47 21.14
CA PRO A 79 -13.99 -33.65 22.53
C PRO A 79 -12.52 -33.28 22.77
N VAL A 80 -11.72 -33.10 21.71
CA VAL A 80 -10.29 -32.78 21.80
C VAL A 80 -10.06 -31.29 21.61
N ALA A 81 -10.60 -30.72 20.53
CA ALA A 81 -10.38 -29.31 20.20
C ALA A 81 -11.44 -28.39 20.81
N CYS A 82 -12.62 -28.91 21.18
CA CYS A 82 -13.82 -28.13 21.53
C CYS A 82 -14.14 -27.04 20.49
N GLY A 83 -13.82 -27.31 19.22
CA GLY A 83 -13.97 -26.37 18.11
C GLY A 83 -12.92 -25.25 18.05
N LEU A 84 -11.91 -25.23 18.94
CA LEU A 84 -10.86 -24.23 18.98
C LEU A 84 -9.62 -24.69 18.22
N TYR A 85 -9.15 -23.88 17.28
CA TYR A 85 -7.99 -24.18 16.46
C TYR A 85 -7.07 -22.96 16.36
N THR A 86 -5.76 -23.16 16.23
CA THR A 86 -4.89 -22.15 15.65
C THR A 86 -5.03 -22.19 14.13
N LEU A 87 -4.67 -21.11 13.44
CA LEU A 87 -4.74 -21.07 11.97
C LEU A 87 -3.85 -22.17 11.34
N GLU A 88 -2.70 -22.45 11.97
CA GLU A 88 -1.81 -23.55 11.61
C GLU A 88 -2.48 -24.93 11.78
N ASN A 89 -3.02 -25.20 12.97
CA ASN A 89 -3.67 -26.49 13.27
C ASN A 89 -4.94 -26.70 12.43
N ALA A 90 -5.66 -25.63 12.10
CA ALA A 90 -6.84 -25.69 11.24
C ALA A 90 -6.49 -26.02 9.78
N TYR A 91 -5.25 -25.73 9.35
CA TYR A 91 -4.84 -25.84 7.94
C TYR A 91 -4.04 -27.11 7.59
N ASN A 92 -3.61 -27.92 8.56
CA ASN A 92 -2.84 -29.19 8.41
C ASN A 92 -2.79 -29.84 7.00
N SER A 93 -1.86 -29.43 6.12
CA SER A 93 -1.03 -30.28 5.20
C SER A 93 -0.18 -29.49 4.16
N SER A 94 1.09 -29.22 4.49
CA SER A 94 2.29 -29.51 3.66
C SER A 94 3.58 -29.05 4.38
N PRO A 95 4.62 -29.90 4.48
CA PRO A 95 5.89 -29.60 5.18
C PRO A 95 6.80 -28.57 4.48
N ASP A 96 6.38 -28.02 3.33
CA ASP A 96 7.20 -27.14 2.49
C ASP A 96 6.78 -25.66 2.50
N GLN A 97 5.96 -25.20 3.46
CA GLN A 97 5.66 -23.77 3.58
C GLN A 97 6.38 -23.13 4.77
N PRO A 98 7.08 -22.00 4.54
CA PRO A 98 7.96 -21.39 5.54
C PRO A 98 7.16 -20.89 6.74
N ASP A 99 7.73 -21.14 7.93
CA ASP A 99 7.32 -20.68 9.25
C ASP A 99 6.33 -19.49 9.21
N PHE A 100 5.07 -19.74 9.55
CA PHE A 100 4.08 -18.69 9.70
C PHE A 100 4.48 -17.77 10.85
N GLU A 101 5.19 -16.67 10.55
CA GLU A 101 5.61 -15.63 11.50
C GLU A 101 4.41 -14.82 12.06
N LEU A 102 3.65 -15.46 12.95
CA LEU A 102 3.20 -15.07 14.31
C LEU A 102 2.56 -13.70 14.62
N ALA A 103 2.27 -12.81 13.67
CA ALA A 103 1.57 -11.54 13.97
C ALA A 103 0.14 -11.50 13.42
N PRO A 104 -0.94 -11.65 14.20
CA PRO A 104 -2.30 -11.58 13.64
C PRO A 104 -2.65 -10.20 13.06
N ASN A 105 -3.63 -10.16 12.15
CA ASN A 105 -4.22 -8.91 11.64
C ASN A 105 -5.51 -8.63 12.42
N ILE A 106 -5.39 -8.03 13.60
CA ILE A 106 -6.50 -7.79 14.52
C ILE A 106 -7.46 -6.75 13.94
N SER A 107 -6.93 -5.61 13.48
CA SER A 107 -7.70 -4.48 12.94
C SER A 107 -8.48 -4.85 11.67
N LEU A 108 -7.82 -5.57 10.76
CA LEU A 108 -8.40 -6.05 9.50
C LEU A 108 -9.58 -7.00 9.73
N ASN A 109 -9.50 -7.80 10.79
CA ASN A 109 -10.55 -8.74 11.11
C ASN A 109 -11.63 -8.09 11.98
N LEU A 110 -11.33 -7.16 12.88
CA LEU A 110 -12.35 -6.47 13.69
C LEU A 110 -13.32 -5.64 12.85
N TYR A 111 -12.81 -4.95 11.83
CA TYR A 111 -13.62 -4.11 10.98
C TYR A 111 -13.85 -4.80 9.64
N PRO A 112 -15.10 -5.02 9.21
CA PRO A 112 -15.34 -5.42 7.83
C PRO A 112 -14.72 -4.34 6.94
N GLY A 113 -13.72 -4.72 6.15
CA GLY A 113 -12.98 -3.80 5.29
C GLY A 113 -13.93 -2.95 4.43
N SER A 114 -13.42 -1.83 3.90
CA SER A 114 -14.21 -0.96 3.04
C SER A 114 -14.80 -1.76 1.89
N GLY A 115 -16.13 -1.89 1.85
CA GLY A 115 -16.80 -2.65 0.80
C GLY A 115 -16.45 -2.10 -0.59
N LEU A 116 -16.50 -2.97 -1.60
CA LEU A 116 -16.19 -2.62 -3.00
C LEU A 116 -16.89 -1.32 -3.45
N LYS A 117 -18.13 -1.08 -2.97
CA LYS A 117 -18.89 0.15 -3.26
C LYS A 117 -18.22 1.43 -2.77
N SER A 118 -17.56 1.40 -1.61
CA SER A 118 -16.84 2.56 -1.05
C SER A 118 -15.58 2.85 -1.86
N MET A 119 -14.82 1.81 -2.22
CA MET A 119 -13.62 1.95 -3.06
C MET A 119 -13.97 2.46 -4.46
N ILE A 120 -15.03 1.91 -5.08
CA ILE A 120 -15.56 2.41 -6.35
C ILE A 120 -16.02 3.87 -6.20
N GLY A 121 -16.71 4.21 -5.11
CA GLY A 121 -17.14 5.58 -4.84
C GLY A 121 -15.98 6.56 -4.79
N ALA A 122 -14.90 6.23 -4.06
CA ALA A 122 -13.69 7.04 -4.00
C ALA A 122 -13.02 7.18 -5.38
N ALA A 123 -12.92 6.09 -6.15
CA ALA A 123 -12.37 6.12 -7.50
C ALA A 123 -13.21 6.99 -8.46
N LEU A 124 -14.54 6.90 -8.37
CA LEU A 124 -15.45 7.74 -9.17
C LEU A 124 -15.31 9.22 -8.83
N VAL A 125 -15.22 9.57 -7.55
CA VAL A 125 -14.96 10.96 -7.12
C VAL A 125 -13.64 11.47 -7.71
N GLY A 126 -12.58 10.66 -7.64
CA GLY A 126 -11.30 10.98 -8.28
C GLY A 126 -11.42 11.22 -9.78
N CYS A 127 -12.12 10.34 -10.50
CA CYS A 127 -12.38 10.49 -11.94
C CYS A 127 -13.19 11.75 -12.26
N ILE A 128 -14.23 12.04 -11.48
CA ILE A 128 -15.07 13.24 -11.67
C ILE A 128 -14.24 14.51 -11.47
N LEU A 129 -13.42 14.58 -10.42
CA LEU A 129 -12.56 15.73 -10.18
C LEU A 129 -11.53 15.90 -11.30
N GLN A 130 -10.92 14.81 -11.76
CA GLN A 130 -9.93 14.85 -12.84
C GLN A 130 -10.55 15.29 -14.18
N LEU A 131 -11.72 14.74 -14.53
CA LEU A 131 -12.47 15.13 -15.72
C LEU A 131 -13.01 16.55 -15.62
N GLY A 132 -13.43 16.98 -14.43
CA GLY A 132 -13.89 18.34 -14.16
C GLY A 132 -12.79 19.38 -14.42
N VAL A 133 -11.56 19.11 -13.98
CA VAL A 133 -10.40 19.96 -14.26
C VAL A 133 -10.12 20.04 -15.77
N LEU A 134 -10.19 18.92 -16.49
CA LEU A 134 -10.01 18.90 -17.94
C LEU A 134 -11.13 19.63 -18.68
N ALA A 135 -12.39 19.40 -18.29
CA ALA A 135 -13.55 20.05 -18.88
C ALA A 135 -13.52 21.57 -18.65
N TYR A 136 -13.20 22.01 -17.43
CA TYR A 136 -13.03 23.42 -17.10
C TYR A 136 -11.90 24.06 -17.92
N SER A 137 -10.72 23.42 -17.97
CA SER A 137 -9.57 23.92 -18.72
C SER A 137 -9.84 23.96 -20.22
N GLY A 138 -10.53 22.95 -20.76
CA GLY A 138 -10.99 22.93 -22.14
C GLY A 138 -11.99 24.05 -22.42
N ALA A 139 -12.92 24.29 -21.50
CA ALA A 139 -13.90 25.36 -21.65
C ALA A 139 -13.23 26.74 -21.70
N VAL A 140 -12.27 27.00 -20.80
CA VAL A 140 -11.48 28.25 -20.81
C VAL A 140 -10.66 28.39 -22.10
N THR A 141 -10.17 27.28 -22.66
CA THR A 141 -9.35 27.29 -23.88
C THR A 141 -10.18 27.57 -25.14
N PHE A 142 -11.31 26.90 -25.29
CA PHE A 142 -12.07 26.86 -26.55
C PHE A 142 -13.27 27.80 -26.60
N TYR A 143 -13.79 28.30 -25.46
CA TYR A 143 -14.89 29.28 -25.46
C TYR A 143 -14.37 30.71 -25.22
N PRO A 144 -14.40 31.59 -26.24
CA PRO A 144 -13.85 32.94 -26.15
C PRO A 144 -14.48 33.79 -25.03
N GLY A 145 -15.79 33.63 -24.81
CA GLY A 145 -16.51 34.37 -23.76
C GLY A 145 -16.03 34.05 -22.34
N LEU A 146 -15.65 32.80 -22.07
CA LEU A 146 -15.09 32.39 -20.78
C LEU A 146 -13.62 32.78 -20.68
N ARG A 147 -12.86 32.63 -21.78
CA ARG A 147 -11.44 32.98 -21.87
C ARG A 147 -11.13 34.46 -21.59
N ILE A 148 -12.03 35.36 -21.98
CA ILE A 148 -11.87 36.80 -21.71
C ILE A 148 -12.13 37.12 -20.23
N ARG A 149 -12.91 36.28 -19.55
CA ARG A 149 -13.37 36.51 -18.17
C ARG A 149 -12.42 35.97 -17.10
N VAL A 150 -11.50 35.07 -17.47
CA VAL A 150 -10.52 34.46 -16.56
C VAL A 150 -9.12 35.00 -16.89
N PRO A 151 -8.53 35.87 -16.03
CA PRO A 151 -7.14 36.30 -16.17
C PRO A 151 -6.14 35.19 -15.79
N PRO A 152 -4.91 35.18 -16.34
CA PRO A 152 -4.34 36.15 -17.25
C PRO A 152 -4.75 35.87 -18.72
N HIS A 153 -5.17 36.93 -19.41
CA HIS A 153 -5.60 36.83 -20.80
C HIS A 153 -4.53 37.43 -21.72
N SER A 154 -3.71 36.59 -22.35
CA SER A 154 -2.80 37.06 -23.41
C SER A 154 -3.52 37.07 -24.77
N LYS A 155 -3.77 38.27 -25.31
CA LYS A 155 -4.28 38.47 -26.68
C LYS A 155 -3.24 38.15 -27.75
N GLU A 156 -1.96 38.10 -27.39
CA GLU A 156 -0.84 38.04 -28.34
C GLU A 156 -0.54 36.62 -28.85
N ARG A 157 -0.99 35.56 -28.16
CA ARG A 157 -0.64 34.16 -28.49
C ARG A 157 -1.79 33.17 -28.27
N PRO A 158 -2.83 33.15 -29.11
CA PRO A 158 -3.97 32.24 -28.94
C PRO A 158 -3.65 30.76 -29.21
N HIS A 159 -2.61 30.45 -29.99
CA HIS A 159 -2.15 29.09 -30.28
C HIS A 159 -1.53 28.41 -29.05
N LEU A 160 -0.82 29.17 -28.19
CA LEU A 160 -0.23 28.67 -26.95
C LEU A 160 -1.27 28.07 -25.99
N ALA A 161 -2.48 28.62 -25.95
CA ALA A 161 -3.55 28.09 -25.08
C ALA A 161 -4.01 26.69 -25.52
N ARG A 162 -4.11 26.44 -26.84
CA ARG A 162 -4.48 25.12 -27.38
C ARG A 162 -3.37 24.10 -27.12
N GLU A 163 -2.12 24.48 -27.35
CA GLU A 163 -0.96 23.63 -27.06
C GLU A 163 -0.84 23.34 -25.56
N GLY A 164 -1.07 24.34 -24.71
CA GLY A 164 -1.15 24.21 -23.26
C GLY A 164 -2.24 23.24 -22.81
N PHE A 165 -3.42 23.30 -23.40
CA PHE A 165 -4.50 22.34 -23.13
C PHE A 165 -4.14 20.91 -23.53
N ILE A 166 -3.54 20.70 -24.71
CA ILE A 166 -3.12 19.37 -25.16
C ILE A 166 -2.07 18.82 -24.19
N LEU A 167 -1.07 19.62 -23.83
CA LEU A 167 -0.04 19.24 -22.88
C LEU A 167 -0.62 18.92 -21.49
N LEU A 168 -1.59 19.73 -21.03
CA LEU A 168 -2.33 19.49 -19.79
C LEU A 168 -3.06 18.15 -19.83
N ALA A 169 -3.82 17.87 -20.90
CA ALA A 169 -4.61 16.66 -21.05
C ALA A 169 -3.72 15.42 -21.12
N CYS A 170 -2.67 15.44 -21.93
CA CYS A 170 -1.69 14.36 -22.02
C CYS A 170 -0.97 14.14 -20.68
N GLY A 171 -0.51 15.21 -20.02
CA GLY A 171 0.14 15.13 -18.72
C GLY A 171 -0.77 14.53 -17.65
N THR A 172 -2.05 14.93 -17.65
CA THR A 172 -3.08 14.41 -16.74
C THR A 172 -3.30 12.90 -16.95
N LEU A 173 -3.38 12.44 -18.20
CA LEU A 173 -3.55 11.01 -18.52
C LEU A 173 -2.32 10.18 -18.16
N ILE A 174 -1.12 10.67 -18.49
CA ILE A 174 0.13 9.99 -18.14
C ILE A 174 0.24 9.87 -16.62
N LEU A 175 -0.05 10.95 -15.89
CA LEU A 175 0.02 10.98 -14.44
C LEU A 175 -1.00 10.01 -13.80
N THR A 176 -2.24 9.95 -14.26
CA THR A 176 -3.25 9.05 -13.69
C THR A 176 -2.87 7.58 -13.90
N ILE A 177 -2.44 7.21 -15.12
CA ILE A 177 -1.97 5.85 -15.41
C ILE A 177 -0.77 5.50 -14.53
N SER A 178 0.16 6.43 -14.36
CA SER A 178 1.35 6.23 -13.54
C SER A 178 1.03 6.04 -12.06
N LEU A 179 0.07 6.80 -11.53
CA LEU A 179 -0.42 6.61 -10.16
C LEU A 179 -1.07 5.24 -9.95
N VAL A 180 -1.83 4.75 -10.94
CA VAL A 180 -2.39 3.38 -10.88
C VAL A 180 -1.26 2.34 -10.80
N ILE A 181 -0.20 2.49 -11.61
CA ILE A 181 0.96 1.59 -11.57
C ILE A 181 1.65 1.64 -10.19
N VAL A 182 1.88 2.84 -9.66
CA VAL A 182 2.52 3.07 -8.36
C VAL A 182 1.68 2.48 -7.21
N CYS A 183 0.37 2.68 -7.21
CA CYS A 183 -0.53 2.07 -6.24
C CYS A 183 -0.54 0.54 -6.35
N ASN A 184 -0.56 0.00 -7.58
CA ASN A 184 -0.51 -1.44 -7.80
C ASN A 184 0.81 -2.06 -7.31
N VAL A 185 1.93 -1.34 -7.41
CA VAL A 185 3.20 -1.77 -6.82
C VAL A 185 3.09 -1.90 -5.29
N ILE A 186 2.47 -0.93 -4.62
CA ILE A 186 2.26 -0.97 -3.16
C ILE A 186 1.34 -2.13 -2.80
N GLU A 187 0.26 -2.33 -3.55
CA GLU A 187 -0.70 -3.40 -3.32
C GLU A 187 -0.05 -4.79 -3.49
N THR A 188 0.65 -5.00 -4.60
CA THR A 188 1.35 -6.27 -4.90
C THR A 188 2.55 -6.56 -4.00
N SER A 189 2.98 -5.57 -3.21
CA SER A 189 3.98 -5.76 -2.15
C SER A 189 3.41 -6.46 -0.92
N THR A 190 2.08 -6.58 -0.86
CA THR A 190 1.33 -7.32 0.15
C THR A 190 0.70 -8.57 -0.49
N SER A 191 0.61 -9.65 0.27
CA SER A 191 -0.14 -10.85 -0.06
C SER A 191 -1.32 -10.93 0.88
N GLU A 192 -2.52 -10.86 0.33
CA GLU A 192 -3.75 -11.16 1.05
C GLU A 192 -4.08 -12.65 0.92
N LYS A 193 -4.49 -13.28 2.02
CA LYS A 193 -5.08 -14.62 2.01
C LYS A 193 -6.39 -14.59 2.79
N GLU A 194 -7.43 -15.12 2.16
CA GLU A 194 -8.75 -15.33 2.75
C GLU A 194 -8.88 -16.79 3.17
N TRP A 195 -9.19 -17.00 4.44
CA TRP A 195 -9.42 -18.31 5.04
C TRP A 195 -10.90 -18.47 5.32
N SER A 196 -11.53 -19.50 4.76
CA SER A 196 -12.94 -19.82 5.00
C SER A 196 -13.10 -21.25 5.49
N VAL A 197 -14.14 -21.48 6.28
CA VAL A 197 -14.51 -22.84 6.71
C VAL A 197 -15.15 -23.54 5.52
N LYS A 198 -14.63 -24.71 5.13
CA LYS A 198 -15.15 -25.50 4.00
C LYS A 198 -16.62 -25.86 4.16
N ASP A 199 -17.01 -26.21 5.38
CA ASP A 199 -18.38 -26.61 5.72
C ASP A 199 -19.10 -25.42 6.37
N SER A 200 -19.74 -24.57 5.54
CA SER A 200 -20.60 -23.41 5.87
C SER A 200 -20.86 -23.20 7.37
N GLY A 201 -19.85 -22.70 8.08
CA GLY A 201 -19.81 -22.71 9.52
C GLY A 201 -19.37 -21.35 10.05
N ASN A 202 -20.10 -20.84 11.04
CA ASN A 202 -19.73 -19.61 11.71
C ASN A 202 -18.43 -19.82 12.49
N LEU A 203 -17.44 -18.98 12.22
CA LEU A 203 -16.21 -18.89 12.99
C LEU A 203 -16.20 -17.62 13.84
N ARG A 204 -15.53 -17.69 14.98
CA ARG A 204 -15.15 -16.51 15.78
C ARG A 204 -13.65 -16.48 15.94
N VAL A 205 -13.08 -15.29 15.97
CA VAL A 205 -11.65 -15.10 16.21
C VAL A 205 -11.46 -14.53 17.60
N ILE A 206 -10.50 -15.10 18.33
CA ILE A 206 -10.10 -14.68 19.66
C ILE A 206 -8.60 -14.38 19.60
N TRP A 207 -8.19 -13.21 20.07
CA TRP A 207 -6.77 -12.86 20.16
C TRP A 207 -6.36 -12.78 21.62
N VAL A 208 -5.39 -13.60 22.00
CA VAL A 208 -4.81 -13.62 23.34
C VAL A 208 -3.46 -12.91 23.29
N GLN A 209 -3.41 -11.71 23.85
CA GLN A 209 -2.20 -10.90 23.98
C GLN A 209 -1.56 -11.15 25.34
N ARG A 210 -0.27 -11.49 25.34
CA ARG A 210 0.54 -11.50 26.56
C ARG A 210 1.05 -10.11 26.86
N GLU A 211 1.27 -9.82 28.15
CA GLU A 211 2.04 -8.66 28.56
C GLU A 211 3.41 -8.66 27.87
N HIS A 212 3.73 -7.53 27.24
CA HIS A 212 4.96 -7.36 26.48
C HIS A 212 5.35 -5.88 26.37
N SER A 213 6.65 -5.61 26.28
CA SER A 213 7.20 -4.27 26.11
C SER A 213 7.88 -4.16 24.74
N VAL A 214 7.53 -3.14 23.96
CA VAL A 214 8.11 -2.88 22.64
C VAL A 214 8.70 -1.47 22.62
N GLY A 215 10.03 -1.38 22.65
CA GLY A 215 10.71 -0.11 22.86
C GLY A 215 10.34 0.47 24.23
N ASP A 216 9.84 1.71 24.24
CA ASP A 216 9.40 2.42 25.46
C ASP A 216 7.90 2.22 25.76
N GLN A 217 7.17 1.47 24.94
CA GLN A 217 5.75 1.20 25.14
C GLN A 217 5.55 -0.13 25.88
N GLN A 218 4.71 -0.12 26.90
CA GLN A 218 4.28 -1.30 27.65
C GLN A 218 2.86 -1.68 27.25
N PHE A 219 2.65 -2.96 26.95
CA PHE A 219 1.37 -3.52 26.58
C PHE A 219 0.95 -4.54 27.63
N ASP A 220 -0.24 -4.37 28.21
CA ASP A 220 -0.78 -5.29 29.20
C ASP A 220 -1.25 -6.60 28.56
N ALA A 221 -1.42 -7.63 29.40
CA ALA A 221 -2.10 -8.85 29.00
C ALA A 221 -3.58 -8.56 28.74
N ALA A 222 -4.10 -9.01 27.59
CA ALA A 222 -5.47 -8.77 27.17
C ALA A 222 -6.01 -9.94 26.35
N VAL A 223 -7.32 -10.15 26.40
CA VAL A 223 -8.03 -11.05 25.48
C VAL A 223 -9.05 -10.23 24.71
N LEU A 224 -8.91 -10.24 23.38
CA LEU A 224 -9.80 -9.55 22.46
C LEU A 224 -10.74 -10.57 21.84
N PHE A 225 -12.03 -10.31 21.97
CA PHE A 225 -13.07 -11.13 21.37
C PHE A 225 -13.70 -10.38 20.22
N ASP A 226 -13.81 -11.05 19.08
CA ASP A 226 -14.74 -10.60 18.06
C ASP A 226 -16.18 -10.96 18.46
N ASN A 227 -17.04 -9.95 18.51
CA ASN A 227 -18.45 -10.12 18.86
C ASN A 227 -19.29 -10.68 17.70
N HIS A 228 -18.75 -10.70 16.48
CA HIS A 228 -19.46 -11.13 15.29
C HIS A 228 -19.04 -12.53 14.86
N ASP A 229 -20.05 -13.34 14.48
CA ASP A 229 -19.78 -14.57 13.75
C ASP A 229 -19.35 -14.20 12.33
N LYS A 230 -18.26 -14.80 11.88
CA LYS A 230 -17.69 -14.59 10.55
C LYS A 230 -17.78 -15.86 9.73
N MET A 231 -17.73 -15.67 8.42
CA MET A 231 -17.57 -16.77 7.46
C MET A 231 -16.09 -16.93 7.04
N ARG A 232 -15.27 -15.93 7.33
CA ARG A 232 -13.89 -15.83 6.84
C ARG A 232 -12.96 -15.07 7.80
N VAL A 233 -11.67 -15.40 7.74
CA VAL A 233 -10.56 -14.68 8.36
C VAL A 233 -9.64 -14.17 7.27
N LEU A 234 -9.22 -12.91 7.36
CA LEU A 234 -8.28 -12.31 6.41
C LEU A 234 -6.89 -12.22 7.04
N THR A 235 -5.86 -12.50 6.24
CA THR A 235 -4.47 -12.28 6.63
C THR A 235 -3.75 -11.48 5.55
N LEU A 236 -3.12 -10.38 5.94
CA LEU A 236 -2.32 -9.51 5.07
C LEU A 236 -0.86 -9.62 5.49
N ARG A 237 -0.03 -10.13 4.58
CA ARG A 237 1.40 -10.40 4.81
C ARG A 237 2.27 -9.71 3.80
N ARG A 238 3.51 -9.39 4.17
CA ARG A 238 4.48 -8.96 3.17
C ARG A 238 4.65 -10.05 2.09
N SER A 239 4.66 -9.65 0.83
CA SER A 239 4.80 -10.58 -0.30
C SER A 239 6.13 -11.36 -0.19
N PRO A 240 6.13 -12.70 -0.42
CA PRO A 240 7.34 -13.52 -0.35
C PRO A 240 8.39 -13.06 -1.37
N ASN A 241 7.96 -12.66 -2.57
CA ASN A 241 8.83 -12.11 -3.60
C ASN A 241 9.57 -10.86 -3.11
N LEU A 242 8.87 -9.98 -2.37
CA LEU A 242 9.48 -8.80 -1.79
C LEU A 242 10.45 -9.18 -0.65
N ALA A 243 10.10 -10.16 0.18
CA ALA A 243 10.96 -10.63 1.26
C ALA A 243 12.28 -11.24 0.73
N GLU A 244 12.24 -12.07 -0.31
CA GLU A 244 13.42 -12.64 -0.94
C GLU A 244 14.32 -11.60 -1.60
N ARG A 245 13.73 -10.60 -2.27
CA ARG A 245 14.48 -9.45 -2.80
C ARG A 245 15.21 -8.68 -1.72
N ILE A 246 14.53 -8.39 -0.61
CA ILE A 246 15.15 -7.68 0.50
C ILE A 246 16.37 -8.44 1.03
N LYS A 247 16.30 -9.78 1.10
CA LYS A 247 17.44 -10.61 1.48
C LYS A 247 18.61 -10.46 0.48
N ARG A 248 18.32 -10.45 -0.83
CA ARG A 248 19.32 -10.21 -1.89
C ARG A 248 19.97 -8.82 -1.78
N ASP A 249 19.18 -7.77 -1.57
CA ASP A 249 19.65 -6.38 -1.41
C ASP A 249 20.54 -6.20 -0.17
N GLN A 250 20.17 -6.81 0.95
CA GLN A 250 20.98 -6.74 2.17
C GLN A 250 22.32 -7.47 2.01
N GLN A 251 22.34 -8.57 1.27
CA GLN A 251 23.58 -9.29 0.95
C GLN A 251 24.48 -8.51 -0.01
N SER A 252 23.91 -7.82 -1.01
CA SER A 252 24.67 -7.00 -1.95
C SER A 252 25.27 -5.75 -1.31
N LEU A 253 24.54 -5.09 -0.39
CA LEU A 253 25.07 -3.98 0.43
C LEU A 253 26.27 -4.39 1.29
N LYS A 254 26.28 -5.62 1.80
CA LYS A 254 27.40 -6.16 2.57
C LYS A 254 28.60 -6.55 1.69
N ARG A 255 28.38 -6.81 0.39
CA ARG A 255 29.42 -7.22 -0.56
C ARG A 255 30.11 -6.07 -1.30
N ASP A 256 29.44 -4.93 -1.53
CA ASP A 256 30.00 -3.89 -2.39
C ASP A 256 30.25 -2.54 -1.69
N GLN A 257 31.53 -2.29 -1.41
CA GLN A 257 32.13 -0.96 -1.22
C GLN A 257 32.79 -0.43 -2.52
N GLN A 258 32.60 -1.09 -3.67
CA GLN A 258 33.20 -0.71 -4.96
C GLN A 258 32.14 -0.68 -6.07
N GLY A 259 32.12 0.42 -6.85
CA GLY A 259 31.47 0.48 -8.17
C GLY A 259 30.03 1.00 -8.23
N PHE A 260 29.85 2.34 -8.29
CA PHE A 260 28.55 2.97 -8.63
C PHE A 260 28.14 2.75 -10.10
N LYS A 261 29.10 2.46 -10.99
CA LYS A 261 28.87 2.28 -12.44
C LYS A 261 28.37 0.89 -12.82
N ASP A 262 28.79 -0.17 -12.11
CA ASP A 262 28.31 -1.54 -12.38
C ASP A 262 26.86 -1.74 -11.92
N LYS A 263 26.40 -0.95 -10.93
CA LYS A 263 25.01 -0.94 -10.43
C LYS A 263 24.01 -0.31 -11.40
N LEU A 264 24.45 0.58 -12.28
CA LEU A 264 23.61 1.12 -13.37
C LEU A 264 23.40 0.11 -14.49
N GLY A 265 24.26 -0.92 -14.62
CA GLY A 265 24.16 -1.98 -15.63
C GLY A 265 23.28 -3.17 -15.23
N GLN A 266 23.04 -3.41 -13.93
CA GLN A 266 22.06 -4.39 -13.44
C GLN A 266 20.63 -3.82 -13.45
N ILE A 267 20.20 -3.32 -14.60
CA ILE A 267 18.91 -2.67 -14.82
C ILE A 267 17.78 -3.68 -14.57
N ALA A 268 17.13 -3.54 -13.41
CA ALA A 268 15.77 -3.94 -13.07
C ALA A 268 15.26 -5.24 -13.73
N PHE A 269 15.79 -6.40 -13.32
CA PHE A 269 15.24 -7.68 -13.80
C PHE A 269 13.93 -8.06 -13.12
N ASP A 270 13.55 -7.37 -12.05
CA ASP A 270 12.40 -7.75 -11.24
C ASP A 270 11.18 -6.85 -11.49
N ARG A 271 10.03 -7.47 -11.77
CA ARG A 271 8.86 -6.80 -12.37
C ARG A 271 8.38 -5.59 -11.58
N THR A 272 8.43 -5.65 -10.25
CA THR A 272 7.95 -4.55 -9.39
C THR A 272 8.97 -3.42 -9.25
N GLU A 273 10.28 -3.68 -9.35
CA GLU A 273 11.28 -2.60 -9.39
C GLU A 273 11.19 -1.82 -10.69
N PHE A 274 11.05 -2.56 -11.81
CA PHE A 274 10.81 -1.95 -13.11
C PHE A 274 9.51 -1.15 -13.11
N ALA A 275 8.42 -1.71 -12.59
CA ALA A 275 7.15 -1.00 -12.48
C ALA A 275 7.25 0.24 -11.58
N THR A 276 8.01 0.17 -10.48
CA THR A 276 8.28 1.32 -9.60
C THR A 276 9.05 2.40 -10.34
N LEU A 277 10.11 2.04 -11.07
CA LEU A 277 10.92 2.96 -11.86
C LEU A 277 10.11 3.60 -12.98
N ALA A 278 9.48 2.79 -13.82
CA ALA A 278 8.68 3.27 -14.94
C ALA A 278 7.51 4.14 -14.44
N GLY A 279 6.78 3.70 -13.42
CA GLY A 279 5.67 4.43 -12.83
C GLY A 279 6.10 5.76 -12.21
N THR A 280 7.20 5.80 -11.47
CA THR A 280 7.69 7.04 -10.84
C THR A 280 8.22 8.04 -11.86
N VAL A 281 8.98 7.60 -12.86
CA VAL A 281 9.48 8.46 -13.94
C VAL A 281 8.31 9.00 -14.78
N ALA A 282 7.38 8.13 -15.19
CA ALA A 282 6.22 8.54 -15.96
C ALA A 282 5.31 9.50 -15.17
N ALA A 283 5.14 9.29 -13.86
CA ALA A 283 4.39 10.21 -13.01
C ALA A 283 5.06 11.59 -12.93
N LEU A 284 6.39 11.66 -12.79
CA LEU A 284 7.12 12.93 -12.78
C LEU A 284 6.98 13.66 -14.12
N VAL A 285 7.12 12.95 -15.24
CA VAL A 285 6.93 13.53 -16.59
C VAL A 285 5.50 14.03 -16.78
N GLY A 286 4.50 13.22 -16.41
CA GLY A 286 3.09 13.58 -16.48
C GLY A 286 2.77 14.80 -15.62
N PHE A 287 3.31 14.85 -14.40
CA PHE A 287 3.14 15.99 -13.50
C PHE A 287 3.76 17.28 -14.05
N ILE A 288 5.00 17.21 -14.57
CA ILE A 288 5.67 18.37 -15.18
C ILE A 288 4.90 18.85 -16.41
N ALA A 289 4.46 17.94 -17.28
CA ALA A 289 3.67 18.27 -18.46
C ALA A 289 2.33 18.92 -18.06
N GLN A 290 1.64 18.37 -17.05
CA GLN A 290 0.39 18.94 -16.54
C GLN A 290 0.61 20.36 -15.99
N PHE A 291 1.65 20.57 -15.20
CA PHE A 291 1.97 21.88 -14.61
C PHE A 291 2.34 22.91 -15.68
N GLN A 292 3.17 22.51 -16.65
CA GLN A 292 3.55 23.38 -17.75
C GLN A 292 2.35 23.69 -18.66
N GLY A 293 1.44 22.73 -18.86
CA GLY A 293 0.17 22.94 -19.56
C GLY A 293 -0.69 24.01 -18.90
N PHE A 294 -0.84 23.96 -17.57
CA PHE A 294 -1.50 25.04 -16.80
C PHE A 294 -0.80 26.39 -16.97
N ARG A 295 0.53 26.40 -16.97
CA ARG A 295 1.30 27.63 -17.16
C ARG A 295 1.10 28.25 -18.55
N PHE A 296 0.88 27.44 -19.59
CA PHE A 296 0.59 27.95 -20.93
C PHE A 296 -0.88 28.37 -21.12
N LEU A 297 -1.76 27.94 -20.21
CA LEU A 297 -3.16 28.35 -20.19
C LEU A 297 -3.39 29.70 -19.49
N ASN A 298 -2.46 30.08 -18.60
CA ASN A 298 -2.41 31.38 -17.91
C ASN A 298 -1.48 32.36 -18.64
#